data_AF-A0AA37BM24-F1
#
_entry.id   AF-A0AA37BM24-F1
#
_cell.length_a   1.000
_cell.length_b   1.000
_cell.length_c   1.000
_cell.angle_alpha   90.00
_cell.angle_beta   90.00
_cell.angle_gamma   90.00
#
_symmetry.space_group_name_H-M   'P 1'
#
loop_
_entity.id
_entity.type
_entity.pdbx_description
1 polymer ?
#
loop_
_entity_poly.entity_id
_entity_poly.type
_entity_poly.pdbx_seq_one_letter_code
_entity_poly.pdbx_strand_id
1 'polypeptide(L)'
;MSHTGAQGPDARTQAIVRELATVRARAEQDHHVGEPGLYSRVMVIVDGNVPSEGDAEHCYLTPVAAPRSGQGYYTLTAKDGAQRPPEISPDEAKLSQSDSEVAVLLEAYEWITDQGLQVATESIEVILISNIGPCTGCKARLQIFYGDLLAAAGEVGSKVLITVESIYNTPEASRNRTRGNQIPTTYGYPDSVATPYTVLGQQGTYWRYQLPQLH
;
A
#
# COMPACT_ATOMS: atom_id res chain seq x y z
N MET A 1 -31.89 -0.59 -13.35
CA MET A 1 -31.06 0.18 -14.29
C MET A 1 -29.63 -0.21 -13.98
N SER A 2 -29.02 -1.00 -14.85
CA SER A 2 -27.70 -1.60 -14.64
C SER A 2 -26.64 -0.69 -15.25
N HIS A 3 -25.75 -0.16 -14.43
CA HIS A 3 -24.55 0.54 -14.87
C HIS A 3 -23.36 0.02 -14.08
N THR A 4 -22.83 -1.14 -14.47
CA THR A 4 -21.49 -1.60 -14.10
C THR A 4 -20.69 -1.74 -15.39
N GLY A 5 -20.35 -0.58 -15.98
CA GLY A 5 -19.33 -0.52 -17.01
C GLY A 5 -17.99 -0.40 -16.31
N ALA A 6 -17.16 -1.45 -16.39
CA ALA A 6 -15.78 -1.41 -15.92
C ALA A 6 -15.10 -0.12 -16.39
N GLN A 7 -14.52 0.63 -15.46
CA GLN A 7 -13.87 1.89 -15.79
C GLN A 7 -12.54 1.59 -16.49
N GLY A 8 -12.25 2.30 -17.58
CA GLY A 8 -11.07 2.04 -18.41
C GLY A 8 -9.74 2.35 -17.69
N PRO A 9 -8.59 1.94 -18.27
CA PRO A 9 -7.25 2.16 -17.71
C PRO A 9 -6.96 3.62 -17.30
N ASP A 10 -7.58 4.57 -17.99
CA ASP A 10 -7.46 6.00 -17.70
C ASP A 10 -8.06 6.38 -16.32
N ALA A 11 -9.19 5.79 -15.93
CA ALA A 11 -9.83 6.06 -14.64
C ALA A 11 -8.96 5.57 -13.47
N ARG A 12 -8.38 4.37 -13.60
CA ARG A 12 -7.43 3.82 -12.62
C ARG A 12 -6.21 4.73 -12.47
N THR A 13 -5.61 5.16 -13.58
CA THR A 13 -4.45 6.08 -13.53
C THR A 13 -4.83 7.43 -12.92
N GLN A 14 -5.98 8.01 -13.27
CA GLN A 14 -6.46 9.26 -12.67
C GLN A 14 -6.66 9.14 -11.16
N ALA A 15 -7.25 8.03 -10.69
CA ALA A 15 -7.39 7.78 -9.25
C ALA A 15 -6.03 7.63 -8.56
N ILE A 16 -5.11 6.83 -9.10
CA ILE A 16 -3.75 6.70 -8.55
C ILE A 16 -3.07 8.07 -8.42
N VAL A 17 -3.13 8.90 -9.47
CA VAL A 17 -2.51 10.23 -9.46
C VAL A 17 -3.16 11.16 -8.43
N ARG A 18 -4.50 11.14 -8.33
CA ARG A 18 -5.25 11.89 -7.32
C ARG A 18 -4.87 11.47 -5.91
N GLU A 19 -4.74 10.17 -5.67
CA GLU A 19 -4.38 9.63 -4.36
C GLU A 19 -2.92 9.89 -4.00
N LEU A 20 -1.99 9.81 -4.96
CA LEU A 20 -0.60 10.23 -4.78
C LEU A 20 -0.50 11.72 -4.43
N ALA A 21 -1.29 12.58 -5.08
CA ALA A 21 -1.35 14.00 -4.78
C ALA A 21 -1.87 14.24 -3.35
N THR A 22 -2.88 13.49 -2.93
CA THR A 22 -3.45 13.59 -1.57
C THR A 22 -2.43 13.21 -0.50
N VAL A 23 -1.75 12.06 -0.67
CA VAL A 23 -0.69 11.60 0.26
C VAL A 23 0.48 12.59 0.30
N ARG A 24 0.88 13.13 -0.85
CA ARG A 24 1.96 14.13 -0.94
C ARG A 24 1.59 15.45 -0.28
N ALA A 25 0.37 15.96 -0.46
CA ALA A 25 -0.08 17.19 0.17
C ALA A 25 -0.03 17.10 1.70
N ARG A 26 -0.36 15.93 2.27
CA ARG A 26 -0.20 15.66 3.71
C ARG A 26 1.27 15.68 4.14
N ALA A 27 2.15 15.03 3.38
CA ALA A 27 3.58 15.07 3.65
C ALA A 27 4.16 16.49 3.60
N GLU A 28 3.79 17.29 2.60
CA GLU A 28 4.26 18.67 2.45
C GLU A 28 3.79 19.59 3.59
N GLN A 29 2.56 19.41 4.09
CA GLN A 29 2.07 20.14 5.26
C GLN A 29 2.94 19.89 6.50
N ASP A 30 3.40 18.65 6.69
CA ASP A 30 4.24 18.24 7.82
C ASP A 30 5.73 18.61 7.65
N HIS A 31 6.25 18.66 6.41
CA HIS A 31 7.64 19.08 6.12
C HIS A 31 7.97 20.47 6.65
N HIS A 32 6.97 21.34 6.79
CA HIS A 32 7.19 22.65 7.38
C HIS A 32 7.61 22.58 8.87
N VAL A 33 7.70 21.37 9.45
CA VAL A 33 8.10 21.08 10.82
C VAL A 33 9.31 20.10 10.92
N GLY A 34 9.82 19.55 9.80
CA GLY A 34 10.95 18.59 9.82
C GLY A 34 11.17 17.76 8.54
N GLU A 35 11.88 16.63 8.63
CA GLU A 35 12.03 15.70 7.50
C GLU A 35 10.70 15.07 7.06
N PRO A 36 10.55 14.71 5.77
CA PRO A 36 9.45 13.92 5.26
C PRO A 36 9.05 12.75 6.13
N GLY A 37 7.88 12.85 6.73
CA GLY A 37 7.18 11.69 7.23
C GLY A 37 6.80 10.73 6.10
N LEU A 38 6.84 9.42 6.38
CA LEU A 38 6.19 8.43 5.50
C LEU A 38 4.68 8.51 5.71
N TYR A 39 3.97 8.78 4.63
CA TYR A 39 2.52 8.82 4.56
C TYR A 39 2.04 7.75 3.58
N SER A 40 0.98 7.03 3.95
CA SER A 40 0.47 5.92 3.16
C SER A 40 -1.04 5.86 3.16
N ARG A 41 -1.61 5.28 2.10
CA ARG A 41 -3.00 4.82 2.04
C ARG A 41 -3.10 3.58 1.18
N VAL A 42 -4.15 2.79 1.37
CA VAL A 42 -4.46 1.65 0.51
C VAL A 42 -5.72 1.96 -0.30
N MET A 43 -5.65 1.71 -1.60
CA MET A 43 -6.80 1.71 -2.51
C MET A 43 -7.11 0.27 -2.90
N VAL A 44 -8.35 -0.15 -2.69
CA VAL A 44 -8.87 -1.48 -3.05
C VAL A 44 -9.88 -1.30 -4.18
N ILE A 45 -9.54 -1.83 -5.36
CA ILE A 45 -10.40 -1.86 -6.54
C ILE A 45 -10.99 -3.27 -6.63
N VAL A 46 -12.31 -3.38 -6.78
CA VAL A 46 -13.00 -4.67 -6.92
C VAL A 46 -13.66 -4.74 -8.28
N ASP A 47 -13.37 -5.79 -9.05
CA ASP A 47 -13.93 -6.01 -10.40
C ASP A 47 -13.79 -4.78 -11.31
N GLY A 48 -12.67 -4.07 -11.19
CA GLY A 48 -12.39 -2.84 -11.94
C GLY A 48 -13.13 -1.57 -11.46
N ASN A 49 -13.88 -1.66 -10.36
CA ASN A 49 -14.55 -0.50 -9.75
C ASN A 49 -13.56 0.29 -8.90
N VAL A 50 -13.24 1.50 -9.37
CA VAL A 50 -12.27 2.39 -8.72
C VAL A 50 -12.96 3.20 -7.63
N PRO A 51 -12.39 3.30 -6.41
CA PRO A 51 -12.94 4.11 -5.33
C PRO A 51 -13.23 5.55 -5.71
N SER A 52 -14.49 5.92 -5.47
CA SER A 52 -14.99 7.29 -5.44
C SER A 52 -15.43 7.66 -4.02
N GLU A 53 -15.56 8.95 -3.73
CA GLU A 53 -15.99 9.39 -2.39
C GLU A 53 -17.33 8.75 -2.01
N GLY A 54 -17.33 7.97 -0.93
CA GLY A 54 -18.54 7.34 -0.35
C GLY A 54 -18.87 5.93 -0.85
N ASP A 55 -18.13 5.37 -1.81
CA ASP A 55 -18.37 3.99 -2.30
C ASP A 55 -17.58 2.95 -1.50
N ALA A 56 -17.84 2.86 -0.19
CA ALA A 56 -17.19 1.88 0.69
C ALA A 56 -17.87 0.49 0.64
N GLU A 57 -18.96 0.35 -0.12
CA GLU A 57 -19.73 -0.89 -0.22
C GLU A 57 -19.15 -1.86 -1.27
N HIS A 58 -18.59 -1.32 -2.36
CA HIS A 58 -18.11 -2.12 -3.50
C HIS A 58 -16.62 -2.00 -3.73
N CYS A 59 -15.98 -0.95 -3.22
CA CYS A 59 -14.56 -0.74 -3.29
C CYS A 59 -14.12 0.01 -2.03
N TYR A 60 -12.83 0.26 -1.86
CA TYR A 60 -12.39 0.88 -0.61
C TYR A 60 -11.15 1.73 -0.76
N LEU A 61 -11.09 2.76 0.08
CA LEU A 61 -9.96 3.65 0.14
C LEU A 61 -9.74 4.01 1.61
N THR A 62 -8.66 3.50 2.20
CA THR A 62 -8.34 3.79 3.59
C THR A 62 -8.12 5.30 3.76
N PRO A 63 -8.35 5.85 4.96
CA PRO A 63 -7.80 7.15 5.34
C PRO A 63 -6.28 7.20 5.08
N VAL A 64 -5.76 8.41 4.92
CA VAL A 64 -4.31 8.61 4.84
C VAL A 64 -3.73 8.46 6.24
N ALA A 65 -2.86 7.47 6.43
CA ALA A 65 -2.14 7.26 7.67
C ALA A 65 -0.90 8.14 7.74
N ALA A 66 -0.69 8.74 8.91
CA ALA A 66 0.44 9.59 9.22
C ALA A 66 1.66 8.76 9.67
N PRO A 67 2.87 9.32 9.63
CA PRO A 67 4.04 8.67 10.17
C PRO A 67 3.84 8.35 11.65
N ARG A 68 4.40 7.24 12.12
CA ARG A 68 4.29 6.78 13.52
C ARG A 68 2.90 6.27 13.92
N SER A 69 1.98 6.10 12.97
CA SER A 69 0.65 5.52 13.24
C SER A 69 0.65 3.99 13.32
N GLY A 70 1.74 3.33 12.93
CA GLY A 70 1.79 1.87 12.84
C GLY A 70 1.60 1.17 14.18
N GLN A 71 0.62 0.28 14.23
CA GLN A 71 0.27 -0.56 15.38
C GLN A 71 -0.44 -1.85 14.91
N GLY A 72 -0.38 -2.92 15.72
CA GLY A 72 -1.08 -4.17 15.45
C GLY A 72 -0.29 -5.22 14.66
N TYR A 73 -1.01 -6.07 13.92
CA TYR A 73 -0.46 -7.31 13.36
C TYR A 73 0.72 -7.07 12.43
N TYR A 74 0.68 -6.07 11.55
CA TYR A 74 1.77 -5.88 10.57
C TYR A 74 3.06 -5.26 11.14
N THR A 75 3.22 -5.09 12.46
CA THR A 75 4.42 -4.47 13.06
C THR A 75 5.73 -5.25 12.86
N LEU A 76 5.69 -6.53 12.48
CA LEU A 76 6.84 -7.47 12.41
C LEU A 76 7.49 -7.77 13.77
N THR A 77 6.79 -7.52 14.88
CA THR A 77 7.27 -7.82 16.22
C THR A 77 6.49 -8.99 16.81
N ALA A 78 7.10 -10.18 16.87
CA ALA A 78 6.46 -11.47 17.18
C ALA A 78 5.62 -11.55 18.47
N LYS A 79 5.74 -10.58 19.38
CA LYS A 79 4.90 -10.54 20.59
C LYS A 79 3.44 -10.20 20.25
N ASP A 80 3.22 -9.25 19.35
CA ASP A 80 1.91 -8.67 19.03
C ASP A 80 1.74 -8.43 17.52
N GLY A 81 2.62 -8.99 16.70
CA GLY A 81 2.69 -8.79 15.26
C GLY A 81 3.25 -9.99 14.51
N ALA A 82 3.17 -9.92 13.18
CA ALA A 82 3.55 -10.94 12.24
C ALA A 82 4.99 -11.42 12.46
N GLN A 83 5.23 -12.69 12.12
CA GLN A 83 6.56 -13.26 12.23
C GLN A 83 7.55 -12.49 11.36
N ARG A 84 8.60 -11.96 11.99
CA ARG A 84 9.70 -11.28 11.28
C ARG A 84 10.43 -12.26 10.36
N PRO A 85 10.53 -11.99 9.06
CA PRO A 85 11.35 -12.80 8.17
C PRO A 85 12.84 -12.74 8.57
N PRO A 86 13.62 -13.84 8.43
CA PRO A 86 15.01 -13.91 8.87
C PRO A 86 15.92 -12.81 8.30
N GLU A 87 15.65 -12.36 7.07
CA GLU A 87 16.39 -11.34 6.33
C GLU A 87 16.19 -9.91 6.86
N ILE A 88 15.12 -9.67 7.62
CA ILE A 88 14.85 -8.37 8.23
C ILE A 88 15.55 -8.33 9.57
N SER A 89 16.52 -7.41 9.75
CA SER A 89 17.20 -7.29 11.04
C SER A 89 16.23 -6.89 12.17
N PRO A 90 16.47 -7.29 13.42
CA PRO A 90 15.65 -6.85 14.55
C PRO A 90 15.55 -5.32 14.67
N ASP A 91 16.63 -4.62 14.34
CA ASP A 91 16.69 -3.16 14.37
C ASP A 91 15.83 -2.52 13.27
N GLU A 92 15.85 -3.06 12.05
CA GLU A 92 14.97 -2.61 10.96
C GLU A 92 13.50 -2.88 11.30
N ALA A 93 13.18 -4.07 11.82
CA ALA A 93 11.81 -4.39 12.25
C ALA A 93 11.32 -3.43 13.34
N LYS A 94 12.13 -3.19 14.37
CA LYS A 94 11.80 -2.27 15.46
C LYS A 94 11.66 -0.82 14.99
N LEU A 95 12.51 -0.38 14.07
CA LEU A 95 12.47 1.00 13.58
C LEU A 95 11.27 1.25 12.68
N SER A 96 10.91 0.25 11.88
CA SER A 96 9.83 0.33 10.90
C SER A 96 8.45 -0.03 11.45
N GLN A 97 8.36 -0.54 12.70
CA GLN A 97 7.09 -0.99 13.29
C GLN A 97 6.00 0.09 13.34
N SER A 98 6.41 1.37 13.38
CA SER A 98 5.50 2.51 13.44
C SER A 98 5.33 3.20 12.09
N ASP A 99 5.84 2.61 11.00
CA ASP A 99 5.66 3.18 9.67
C ASP A 99 4.16 3.16 9.28
N SER A 100 3.75 4.16 8.50
CA SER A 100 2.33 4.44 8.22
C SER A 100 1.62 3.30 7.48
N GLU A 101 2.35 2.49 6.70
CA GLU A 101 1.76 1.38 5.97
C GLU A 101 1.16 0.33 6.90
N VAL A 102 1.70 0.15 8.11
CA VAL A 102 1.20 -0.84 9.07
C VAL A 102 -0.28 -0.60 9.38
N ALA A 103 -0.67 0.66 9.59
CA ALA A 103 -2.05 1.01 9.92
C ALA A 103 -2.99 0.76 8.74
N VAL A 104 -2.60 1.17 7.52
CA VAL A 104 -3.47 1.06 6.34
C VAL A 104 -3.55 -0.37 5.79
N LEU A 105 -2.51 -1.19 6.00
CA LEU A 105 -2.58 -2.61 5.66
C LEU A 105 -3.55 -3.36 6.58
N LEU A 106 -3.57 -3.03 7.88
CA LEU A 106 -4.52 -3.65 8.82
C LEU A 106 -5.97 -3.27 8.47
N GLU A 107 -6.23 -1.98 8.27
CA GLU A 107 -7.58 -1.49 7.93
C GLU A 107 -8.05 -2.03 6.56
N ALA A 108 -7.16 -2.10 5.57
CA ALA A 108 -7.49 -2.71 4.29
C ALA A 108 -7.76 -4.22 4.40
N TYR A 109 -6.99 -4.94 5.22
CA TYR A 109 -7.22 -6.36 5.47
C TYR A 109 -8.61 -6.58 6.05
N GLU A 110 -8.96 -5.85 7.12
CA GLU A 110 -10.27 -5.92 7.77
C GLU A 110 -11.42 -5.68 6.77
N TRP A 111 -11.33 -4.61 5.97
CA TRP A 111 -12.37 -4.35 4.96
C TRP A 111 -12.46 -5.45 3.90
N ILE A 112 -11.32 -5.96 3.40
CA ILE A 112 -11.31 -6.99 2.36
C ILE A 112 -11.91 -8.29 2.90
N THR A 113 -11.56 -8.71 4.12
CA THR A 113 -12.07 -9.95 4.71
C THR A 113 -13.54 -9.85 5.11
N ASP A 114 -13.98 -8.68 5.59
CA ASP A 114 -15.37 -8.49 6.03
C ASP A 114 -16.33 -8.23 4.88
N GLN A 115 -15.90 -7.47 3.87
CA GLN A 115 -16.75 -6.99 2.78
C GLN A 115 -16.20 -7.38 1.40
N GLY A 116 -14.94 -7.06 1.11
CA GLY A 116 -14.36 -7.15 -0.23
C GLY A 116 -14.50 -8.52 -0.89
N LEU A 117 -14.22 -9.60 -0.15
CA LEU A 117 -14.34 -10.98 -0.64
C LEU A 117 -15.79 -11.41 -0.90
N GLN A 118 -16.79 -10.75 -0.30
CA GLN A 118 -18.20 -11.06 -0.52
C GLN A 118 -18.74 -10.38 -1.78
N VAL A 119 -18.25 -9.18 -2.09
CA VAL A 119 -18.72 -8.38 -3.23
C VAL A 119 -17.94 -8.65 -4.51
N ALA A 120 -16.70 -9.13 -4.42
CA ALA A 120 -15.86 -9.43 -5.56
C ALA A 120 -16.32 -10.69 -6.31
N THR A 121 -16.42 -10.59 -7.64
CA THR A 121 -16.80 -11.70 -8.52
C THR A 121 -15.65 -12.20 -9.38
N GLU A 122 -14.70 -11.34 -9.72
CA GLU A 122 -13.58 -11.64 -10.60
C GLU A 122 -12.24 -11.31 -9.95
N SER A 123 -12.08 -10.10 -9.40
CA SER A 123 -10.78 -9.60 -8.94
C SER A 123 -10.83 -8.59 -7.81
N ILE A 124 -9.74 -8.56 -7.03
CA ILE A 124 -9.43 -7.52 -6.07
C ILE A 124 -8.00 -7.02 -6.35
N GLU A 125 -7.85 -5.76 -6.74
CA GLU A 125 -6.55 -5.10 -6.82
C GLU A 125 -6.33 -4.25 -5.57
N VAL A 126 -5.28 -4.53 -4.82
CA VAL A 126 -4.88 -3.77 -3.64
C VAL A 126 -3.65 -2.93 -3.97
N ILE A 127 -3.74 -1.62 -3.84
CA ILE A 127 -2.67 -0.69 -4.17
C ILE A 127 -2.26 0.09 -2.93
N LEU A 128 -1.07 -0.20 -2.39
CA LEU A 128 -0.42 0.62 -1.38
C LEU A 128 0.18 1.85 -2.04
N ILE A 129 -0.36 3.03 -1.72
CA ILE A 129 0.05 4.33 -2.26
C ILE A 129 0.82 5.08 -1.17
N SER A 130 2.06 5.48 -1.44
CA SER A 130 2.92 6.19 -0.47
C SER A 130 3.70 7.34 -1.11
N ASN A 131 4.07 8.36 -0.31
CA ASN A 131 4.92 9.45 -0.81
C ASN A 131 6.37 9.01 -1.08
N ILE A 132 6.86 8.00 -0.37
CA ILE A 132 8.20 7.42 -0.49
C ILE A 132 8.05 5.92 -0.74
N GLY A 133 8.97 5.32 -1.49
CA GLY A 133 9.00 3.87 -1.69
C GLY A 133 9.13 3.09 -0.38
N PRO A 134 8.64 1.84 -0.31
CA PRO A 134 8.69 1.05 0.93
C PRO A 134 10.14 0.76 1.34
N CYS A 135 10.43 0.82 2.64
CA CYS A 135 11.72 0.37 3.17
C CYS A 135 11.79 -1.17 3.19
N THR A 136 12.93 -1.74 3.56
CA THR A 136 13.12 -3.20 3.62
C THR A 136 12.08 -3.89 4.51
N GLY A 137 11.77 -3.34 5.68
CA GLY A 137 10.67 -3.83 6.54
C GLY A 137 9.28 -3.73 5.89
N CYS A 138 8.97 -2.59 5.24
CA CYS A 138 7.69 -2.39 4.56
C CYS A 138 7.47 -3.41 3.42
N LYS A 139 8.53 -3.75 2.67
CA LYS A 139 8.46 -4.74 1.58
C LYS A 139 8.06 -6.12 2.10
N ALA A 140 8.65 -6.54 3.21
CA ALA A 140 8.31 -7.80 3.87
C ALA A 140 6.86 -7.82 4.36
N ARG A 141 6.37 -6.71 4.95
CA ARG A 141 4.96 -6.59 5.37
C ARG A 141 4.00 -6.76 4.21
N LEU A 142 4.31 -6.14 3.06
CA LEU A 142 3.43 -6.23 1.90
C LEU A 142 3.34 -7.66 1.36
N GLN A 143 4.42 -8.45 1.47
CA GLN A 143 4.41 -9.87 1.14
C GLN A 143 3.58 -10.70 2.14
N ILE A 144 3.71 -10.44 3.45
CA ILE A 144 2.90 -11.10 4.48
C ILE A 144 1.43 -10.79 4.27
N PHE A 145 1.07 -9.50 4.11
CA PHE A 145 -0.28 -9.04 3.81
C PHE A 145 -0.86 -9.74 2.58
N TYR A 146 -0.08 -9.88 1.50
CA TYR A 146 -0.55 -10.60 0.32
C TYR A 146 -0.83 -12.08 0.62
N GLY A 147 0.05 -12.75 1.37
CA GLY A 147 -0.16 -14.12 1.83
C GLY A 147 -1.43 -14.26 2.69
N ASP A 148 -1.66 -13.34 3.62
CA ASP A 148 -2.84 -13.36 4.49
C ASP A 148 -4.14 -13.17 3.69
N LEU A 149 -4.15 -12.31 2.66
CA LEU A 149 -5.30 -12.13 1.78
C LEU A 149 -5.62 -13.40 0.99
N LEU A 150 -4.60 -14.07 0.47
CA LEU A 150 -4.76 -15.34 -0.25
C LEU A 150 -5.27 -16.45 0.68
N ALA A 151 -4.77 -16.50 1.92
CA ALA A 151 -5.25 -17.42 2.93
C ALA A 151 -6.73 -17.16 3.26
N ALA A 152 -7.11 -15.90 3.51
CA ALA A 152 -8.49 -15.53 3.80
C ALA A 152 -9.45 -15.86 2.64
N ALA A 153 -9.05 -15.60 1.38
CA ALA A 153 -9.81 -16.01 0.21
C ALA A 153 -9.97 -17.54 0.12
N GLY A 154 -8.90 -18.28 0.43
CA GLY A 154 -8.91 -19.74 0.49
C GLY A 154 -9.87 -20.29 1.55
N GLU A 155 -9.91 -19.69 2.75
CA GLU A 155 -10.78 -20.09 3.85
C GLU A 155 -12.27 -19.97 3.51
N VAL A 156 -12.65 -18.92 2.75
CA VAL A 156 -14.04 -18.73 2.28
C VAL A 156 -14.33 -19.41 0.94
N GLY A 157 -13.35 -20.13 0.37
CA GLY A 157 -13.48 -20.81 -0.92
C GLY A 157 -13.61 -19.86 -2.12
N SER A 158 -13.18 -18.60 -1.96
CA SER A 158 -13.21 -17.61 -3.03
C SER A 158 -12.15 -17.91 -4.10
N LYS A 159 -12.51 -17.69 -5.36
CA LYS A 159 -11.62 -17.84 -6.53
C LYS A 159 -11.24 -16.51 -7.14
N VAL A 160 -11.54 -15.40 -6.45
CA VAL A 160 -11.23 -14.06 -6.93
C VAL A 160 -9.72 -13.89 -7.10
N LEU A 161 -9.32 -13.26 -8.20
CA LEU A 161 -7.92 -12.96 -8.44
C LEU A 161 -7.50 -11.77 -7.56
N ILE A 162 -6.58 -12.01 -6.62
CA ILE A 162 -6.04 -10.95 -5.77
C ILE A 162 -4.66 -10.53 -6.29
N THR A 163 -4.48 -9.23 -6.53
CA THR A 163 -3.19 -8.62 -6.84
C THR A 163 -2.84 -7.55 -5.81
N VAL A 164 -1.55 -7.40 -5.52
CA VAL A 164 -1.05 -6.37 -4.60
C VAL A 164 0.04 -5.56 -5.29
N GLU A 165 -0.09 -4.24 -5.24
CA GLU A 165 0.85 -3.28 -5.83
C GLU A 165 1.34 -2.27 -4.79
N SER A 166 2.55 -1.77 -5.01
CA SER A 166 3.10 -0.61 -4.34
C SER A 166 3.35 0.50 -5.35
N ILE A 167 2.77 1.67 -5.11
CA ILE A 167 2.92 2.87 -5.93
C ILE A 167 3.44 4.03 -5.09
N TYR A 168 4.48 4.71 -5.58
CA TYR A 168 5.14 5.78 -4.86
C TYR A 168 5.82 6.81 -5.76
N ASN A 169 6.21 7.96 -5.20
CA ASN A 169 6.71 9.13 -5.95
C ASN A 169 8.24 9.30 -5.93
N THR A 170 9.00 8.34 -5.39
CA THR A 170 10.45 8.44 -5.30
C THR A 170 11.12 7.26 -6.01
N PRO A 171 12.25 7.46 -6.72
CA PRO A 171 13.03 6.35 -7.23
C PRO A 171 13.59 5.48 -6.11
N GLU A 172 14.05 4.27 -6.45
CA GLU A 172 14.77 3.41 -5.53
C GLU A 172 16.00 4.13 -4.95
N ALA A 173 16.23 3.98 -3.65
CA ALA A 173 17.42 4.49 -2.99
C ALA A 173 17.85 3.60 -1.82
N SER A 174 19.13 3.22 -1.81
CA SER A 174 19.78 2.66 -0.61
C SER A 174 20.14 3.78 0.35
N ARG A 175 19.71 3.68 1.61
CA ARG A 175 19.96 4.69 2.65
C ARG A 175 20.16 4.03 4.01
N ASN A 176 20.71 4.79 4.95
CA ASN A 176 20.71 4.40 6.36
C ASN A 176 19.54 5.11 7.06
N ARG A 177 18.66 4.35 7.70
CA ARG A 177 17.69 4.95 8.63
C ARG A 177 18.40 5.24 9.95
N THR A 178 18.04 6.34 10.60
CA THR A 178 18.69 6.78 11.84
C THR A 178 17.70 7.08 12.96
N ARG A 179 17.92 6.43 14.10
CA ARG A 179 17.48 6.83 15.46
C ARG A 179 18.59 6.45 16.45
N GLY A 180 19.79 6.99 16.22
CA GLY A 180 21.00 6.70 17.02
C GLY A 180 22.02 5.81 16.32
N ASN A 181 21.59 4.73 15.66
CA ASN A 181 22.45 3.86 14.84
C ASN A 181 22.06 3.94 13.35
N GLN A 182 23.04 3.81 12.45
CA GLN A 182 22.82 3.69 11.02
C GLN A 182 22.36 2.27 10.69
N ILE A 183 21.07 2.08 10.44
CA ILE A 183 20.50 0.79 10.05
C ILE A 183 20.37 0.78 8.53
N PRO A 184 21.08 -0.11 7.82
CA PRO A 184 20.97 -0.22 6.37
C PRO A 184 19.56 -0.59 5.95
N THR A 185 19.00 0.12 4.98
CA THR A 185 17.71 -0.20 4.36
C THR A 185 17.73 0.18 2.88
N THR A 186 16.77 -0.35 2.13
CA THR A 186 16.50 0.06 0.75
C THR A 186 15.07 0.57 0.64
N TYR A 187 14.91 1.77 0.09
CA TYR A 187 13.63 2.39 -0.22
C TYR A 187 13.25 2.13 -1.67
N GLY A 188 12.01 1.74 -1.94
CA GLY A 188 11.54 1.42 -3.29
C GLY A 188 12.03 0.05 -3.79
N TYR A 189 11.49 -0.41 -4.90
CA TYR A 189 11.83 -1.71 -5.51
C TYR A 189 12.78 -1.51 -6.71
N PRO A 190 13.81 -2.35 -6.86
CA PRO A 190 14.78 -2.24 -7.96
C PRO A 190 14.18 -2.47 -9.34
N ASP A 191 13.11 -3.25 -9.39
CA ASP A 191 12.34 -3.64 -10.57
C ASP A 191 11.03 -2.85 -10.71
N SER A 192 10.90 -1.74 -9.97
CA SER A 192 9.77 -0.83 -10.16
C SER A 192 9.78 -0.16 -11.53
N VAL A 193 8.60 -0.07 -12.14
CA VAL A 193 8.40 0.56 -13.44
C VAL A 193 8.10 2.04 -13.23
N ALA A 194 8.98 2.90 -13.74
CA ALA A 194 8.72 4.33 -13.85
C ALA A 194 7.59 4.55 -14.85
N THR A 195 6.44 4.99 -14.35
CA THR A 195 5.20 5.17 -15.13
C THR A 195 4.92 6.66 -15.29
N PRO A 196 5.05 7.23 -16.50
CA PRO A 196 4.69 8.61 -16.74
C PRO A 196 3.17 8.78 -16.73
N TYR A 197 2.70 9.93 -16.28
CA TYR A 197 1.28 10.30 -16.35
C TYR A 197 1.10 11.74 -16.84
N THR A 198 -0.08 12.00 -17.40
CA THR A 198 -0.57 13.35 -17.70
C THR A 198 -2.02 13.42 -17.23
N VAL A 199 -2.28 14.20 -16.17
CA VAL A 199 -3.63 14.36 -15.60
C VAL A 199 -3.90 15.84 -15.41
N LEU A 200 -5.00 16.34 -15.99
CA LEU A 200 -5.39 17.76 -15.92
C LEU A 200 -4.26 18.73 -16.34
N GLY A 201 -3.45 18.33 -17.32
CA GLY A 201 -2.31 19.12 -17.81
C GLY A 201 -1.05 19.07 -16.94
N GLN A 202 -1.08 18.38 -15.80
CA GLN A 202 0.11 18.10 -15.00
C GLN A 202 0.78 16.82 -15.46
N GLN A 203 2.10 16.89 -15.69
CA GLN A 203 2.94 15.75 -16.03
C GLN A 203 3.76 15.32 -14.82
N GLY A 204 3.96 14.02 -14.68
CA GLY A 204 4.81 13.46 -13.64
C GLY A 204 5.11 12.00 -13.87
N THR A 205 5.81 11.41 -12.91
CA THR A 205 6.17 9.99 -12.91
C THR A 205 5.90 9.42 -11.53
N TYR A 206 5.31 8.23 -11.47
CA TYR A 206 5.28 7.40 -10.26
C TYR A 206 6.01 6.08 -10.54
N TRP A 207 6.45 5.41 -9.48
CA TRP A 207 7.08 4.10 -9.54
C TRP A 207 6.07 3.06 -9.11
N ARG A 208 5.84 2.06 -9.95
CA ARG A 208 4.90 0.97 -9.71
C ARG A 208 5.65 -0.34 -9.57
N TYR A 209 5.33 -1.08 -8.52
CA TYR A 209 5.77 -2.46 -8.35
C TYR A 209 4.57 -3.34 -8.06
N GLN A 210 4.41 -4.41 -8.82
CA GLN A 210 3.40 -5.44 -8.56
C GLN A 210 4.09 -6.61 -7.87
N LEU A 211 3.54 -7.08 -6.76
CA LEU A 211 4.08 -8.25 -6.06
C LEU A 211 3.99 -9.48 -6.98
N PRO A 212 5.01 -10.36 -6.98
CA PRO A 212 4.94 -11.60 -7.72
C PRO A 212 3.79 -12.46 -7.18
N GLN A 213 3.04 -13.10 -8.09
CA GLN A 213 1.97 -14.02 -7.68
C GLN A 213 2.54 -15.12 -6.80
N LEU A 214 1.91 -15.32 -5.64
CA LEU A 214 2.22 -16.44 -4.76
C LEU A 214 1.40 -17.65 -5.27
N HIS A 215 2.09 -18.78 -5.46
CA HIS A 215 1.50 -20.04 -5.92
C HIS A 215 1.10 -20.94 -4.75
#